data_AF-A0A399RVC7-F1
#
_entry.id   AF-A0A399RVC7-F1
#
_cell.length_a   1.000
_cell.length_b   1.000
_cell.length_c   1.000
_cell.angle_alpha   90.00
_cell.angle_beta   90.00
_cell.angle_gamma   90.00
#
_symmetry.space_group_name_H-M   'P 1'
#
loop_
_entity.id
_entity.type
_entity.pdbx_description
1 polymer ?
#
loop_
_entity_poly.entity_id
_entity_poly.type
_entity_poly.pdbx_seq_one_letter_code
_entity_poly.pdbx_strand_id
1 'polypeptide(L)'
;MQIAGVGTPAICTMCGIISMKEENLYDSYRCPNCNQLRNVKELTQLFKWNEQFKFPYMISVLGAARQGHLKWACDNCILNEKVILGKPEEQNWTGITYPFFTYNDETLKCQNCNCLFEFSKEEKKFWYEDLKFIVWSYPKYCPTCRKRIREPKVKSKRLTNLINNVEQANADELEEIIEIFLDFRNFEKARYYLSVLKKKNYVNEVRIALIKDKINNLAQQSS
;
A
#
# COMPACT_ATOMS: atom_id res chain seq x y z
N MET A 1 6.66 14.22 -54.95
CA MET A 1 5.78 14.32 -53.77
C MET A 1 4.50 13.55 -54.11
N GLN A 2 4.49 12.24 -53.84
CA GLN A 2 3.36 11.35 -54.14
C GLN A 2 2.46 11.29 -52.91
N ILE A 3 1.18 11.59 -53.10
CA ILE A 3 0.15 11.54 -52.07
C ILE A 3 -0.35 10.10 -52.00
N ALA A 4 -0.15 9.43 -50.86
CA ALA A 4 -0.63 8.08 -50.62
C ALA A 4 -2.17 8.06 -50.64
N GLY A 5 -2.74 7.14 -51.43
CA GLY A 5 -4.18 6.95 -51.55
C GLY A 5 -4.80 6.44 -50.27
N VAL A 6 -5.89 7.09 -49.84
CA VAL A 6 -6.75 6.64 -48.75
C VAL A 6 -7.63 5.52 -49.29
N GLY A 7 -7.35 4.28 -48.90
CA GLY A 7 -8.15 3.12 -49.28
C GLY A 7 -9.56 3.20 -48.68
N THR A 8 -10.58 3.16 -49.53
CA THR A 8 -11.99 3.04 -49.12
C THR A 8 -12.29 1.63 -48.61
N PRO A 9 -13.05 1.46 -47.51
CA PRO A 9 -13.42 0.14 -47.01
C PRO A 9 -14.46 -0.51 -47.93
N ALA A 10 -14.20 -1.75 -48.35
CA ALA A 10 -15.15 -2.58 -49.08
C ALA A 10 -16.21 -3.16 -48.11
N ILE A 11 -17.47 -2.78 -48.30
CA ILE A 11 -18.62 -3.30 -47.56
C ILE A 11 -19.10 -4.59 -48.24
N CYS A 12 -19.05 -5.72 -47.55
CA CYS A 12 -19.66 -6.97 -48.01
C CYS A 12 -21.17 -6.94 -47.67
N THR A 13 -22.01 -6.68 -48.67
CA THR A 13 -23.46 -6.49 -48.50
C THR A 13 -24.28 -7.77 -48.31
N MET A 14 -23.67 -8.96 -48.34
CA MET A 14 -24.43 -10.24 -48.41
C MET A 14 -24.45 -11.10 -47.14
N CYS A 15 -23.74 -10.76 -46.05
CA CYS A 15 -23.78 -11.59 -44.84
C CYS A 15 -24.15 -10.87 -43.54
N GLY A 16 -24.24 -9.53 -43.50
CA GLY A 16 -24.52 -8.79 -42.25
C GLY A 16 -23.49 -9.01 -41.13
N ILE A 17 -22.48 -9.86 -41.36
CA ILE A 17 -21.33 -10.05 -40.49
C ILE A 17 -20.31 -9.03 -40.94
N ILE A 18 -20.10 -8.01 -40.11
CA ILE A 18 -18.88 -7.21 -40.16
C ILE A 18 -17.74 -8.19 -39.85
N SER A 19 -17.16 -8.77 -40.90
CA SER A 19 -15.84 -9.37 -40.81
C SER A 19 -14.88 -8.23 -40.50
N MET A 20 -14.53 -8.07 -39.22
CA MET A 20 -13.42 -7.23 -38.79
C MET A 20 -12.15 -7.85 -39.37
N LYS A 21 -11.87 -7.48 -40.64
CA LYS A 21 -10.65 -7.82 -41.35
C LYS A 21 -9.45 -7.37 -40.51
N GLU A 22 -8.60 -8.34 -40.19
CA GLU A 22 -7.18 -8.18 -39.86
C GLU A 22 -6.86 -6.93 -39.03
N GLU A 23 -7.03 -7.06 -37.72
CA GLU A 23 -6.42 -6.15 -36.75
C GLU A 23 -4.96 -5.89 -37.15
N ASN A 24 -4.65 -4.61 -37.37
CA ASN A 24 -3.40 -4.10 -37.88
C ASN A 24 -2.19 -4.85 -37.28
N LEU A 25 -1.43 -5.50 -38.16
CA LEU A 25 -0.13 -6.15 -37.92
C LEU A 25 0.98 -5.20 -37.40
N TYR A 26 0.62 -3.96 -37.03
CA TYR A 26 1.51 -2.84 -36.67
C TYR A 26 1.14 -2.14 -35.37
N ASP A 27 0.33 -2.76 -34.51
CA ASP A 27 0.06 -2.17 -33.21
C ASP A 27 1.32 -2.25 -32.33
N SER A 28 1.98 -1.11 -32.13
CA SER A 28 3.05 -0.95 -31.16
C SER A 28 2.49 -0.43 -29.85
N TYR A 29 3.02 -0.90 -28.71
CA TYR A 29 2.61 -0.45 -27.39
C TYR A 29 3.77 0.24 -26.69
N ARG A 30 3.49 1.37 -26.04
CA ARG A 30 4.45 2.07 -25.20
C ARG A 30 4.40 1.49 -23.80
N CYS A 31 5.48 0.84 -23.36
CA CYS A 31 5.57 0.32 -22.00
C CYS A 31 5.59 1.50 -21.00
N PRO A 32 4.68 1.57 -20.01
CA PRO A 32 4.63 2.71 -19.09
C PRO A 32 5.80 2.74 -18.10
N ASN A 33 6.52 1.63 -17.92
CA ASN A 33 7.70 1.56 -17.03
C ASN A 33 8.99 2.08 -17.70
N CYS A 34 9.33 1.59 -18.91
CA CYS A 34 10.58 1.96 -19.59
C CYS A 34 10.40 2.94 -20.75
N ASN A 35 9.16 3.32 -21.06
CA ASN A 35 8.78 4.20 -22.17
C ASN A 35 9.21 3.72 -23.57
N GLN A 36 9.64 2.46 -23.71
CA GLN A 36 10.01 1.88 -25.00
C GLN A 36 8.76 1.44 -25.76
N LEU A 37 8.76 1.67 -27.08
CA LEU A 37 7.79 1.09 -27.99
C LEU A 37 8.12 -0.39 -28.19
N ARG A 38 7.11 -1.25 -28.09
CA ARG A 38 7.24 -2.71 -28.21
C ARG A 38 6.34 -3.20 -29.32
N ASN A 39 6.84 -4.15 -30.09
CA ASN A 39 6.01 -4.88 -31.03
C ASN A 39 5.08 -5.82 -30.26
N VAL A 40 3.85 -6.02 -30.73
CA VAL A 40 2.89 -6.97 -30.16
C VAL A 40 3.49 -8.35 -29.88
N LYS A 41 4.38 -8.85 -30.75
CA LYS A 41 5.04 -10.15 -30.58
C LYS A 41 5.98 -10.22 -29.37
N GLU A 42 6.39 -9.09 -28.81
CA GLU A 42 7.28 -8.99 -27.64
C GLU A 42 6.52 -8.84 -26.31
N LEU A 43 5.18 -8.89 -26.34
CA LEU A 43 4.31 -8.57 -25.21
C LEU A 43 3.55 -9.79 -24.69
N THR A 44 4.23 -10.93 -24.62
CA THR A 44 3.64 -12.25 -24.28
C THR A 44 2.82 -12.18 -23.00
N GLN A 45 3.34 -11.50 -21.97
CA GLN A 45 2.65 -11.39 -20.68
C GLN A 45 1.37 -10.54 -20.75
N LEU A 46 1.37 -9.47 -21.56
CA LEU A 46 0.19 -8.61 -21.73
C LEU A 46 -0.94 -9.35 -22.46
N PHE A 47 -0.60 -10.15 -23.47
CA PHE A 47 -1.58 -10.99 -24.19
C PHE A 47 -2.17 -12.06 -23.28
N LYS A 48 -1.33 -12.72 -22.48
CA LYS A 48 -1.79 -13.67 -21.47
C LYS A 48 -2.81 -13.04 -20.52
N TRP A 49 -2.55 -11.82 -20.05
CA TRP A 49 -3.51 -11.09 -19.21
C TRP A 49 -4.81 -10.74 -19.94
N ASN A 50 -4.73 -10.38 -21.22
CA ASN A 50 -5.92 -10.09 -22.02
C ASN A 50 -6.84 -11.30 -22.21
N GLU A 51 -6.27 -12.49 -22.33
CA GLU A 51 -7.03 -13.74 -22.40
C GLU A 51 -7.63 -14.11 -21.05
N GLN A 52 -6.85 -13.98 -19.97
CA GLN A 52 -7.24 -14.35 -18.61
C GLN A 52 -8.31 -13.43 -18.02
N PHE A 53 -8.20 -12.12 -18.27
CA PHE A 53 -9.07 -11.11 -17.64
C PHE A 53 -10.01 -10.49 -18.66
N LYS A 54 -11.28 -10.87 -18.56
CA LYS A 54 -12.39 -10.25 -19.29
C LYS A 54 -13.21 -9.42 -18.31
N PHE A 55 -13.15 -8.11 -18.46
CA PHE A 55 -13.88 -7.18 -17.60
C PHE A 55 -15.21 -6.80 -18.27
N PRO A 56 -16.36 -7.26 -17.74
CA PRO A 56 -17.65 -6.85 -18.29
C PRO A 56 -17.76 -5.32 -18.23
N TYR A 57 -18.16 -4.70 -19.35
CA TYR A 57 -18.37 -3.25 -19.47
C TYR A 57 -17.12 -2.36 -19.37
N MET A 58 -15.91 -2.95 -19.33
CA MET A 58 -14.66 -2.21 -19.43
C MET A 58 -13.96 -2.50 -20.77
N ILE A 59 -13.02 -1.63 -21.12
CA ILE A 59 -12.18 -1.83 -22.30
C ILE A 59 -11.33 -3.08 -22.05
N SER A 60 -11.03 -3.84 -23.10
CA SER A 60 -10.12 -4.98 -23.02
C SER A 60 -8.77 -4.57 -22.41
N VAL A 61 -8.04 -5.53 -21.83
CA VAL A 61 -6.71 -5.28 -21.27
C VAL A 61 -5.80 -4.61 -22.31
N LEU A 62 -5.83 -5.07 -23.56
CA LEU A 62 -5.07 -4.47 -24.66
C LEU A 62 -5.51 -3.04 -24.96
N GLY A 63 -6.82 -2.75 -24.99
CA GLY A 63 -7.31 -1.40 -25.22
C GLY A 63 -6.95 -0.46 -24.06
N ALA A 64 -7.07 -0.91 -22.81
CA ALA A 64 -6.69 -0.14 -21.62
C ALA A 64 -5.17 0.12 -21.57
N ALA A 65 -4.36 -0.87 -21.96
CA ALA A 65 -2.91 -0.72 -22.08
C ALA A 65 -2.52 0.31 -23.13
N ARG A 66 -3.20 0.31 -24.29
CA ARG A 66 -2.97 1.27 -25.38
C ARG A 66 -3.31 2.70 -24.97
N GLN A 67 -4.38 2.88 -24.20
CA GLN A 67 -4.81 4.19 -23.70
C GLN A 67 -4.02 4.66 -22.47
N GLY A 68 -3.12 3.84 -21.93
CA GLY A 68 -2.32 4.18 -20.74
C GLY A 68 -3.12 4.14 -19.43
N HIS A 69 -4.32 3.56 -19.44
CA HIS A 69 -5.15 3.38 -18.24
C HIS A 69 -4.73 2.17 -17.39
N LEU A 70 -3.96 1.26 -17.98
CA LEU A 70 -3.49 0.04 -17.32
C LEU A 70 -2.09 0.21 -16.73
N LYS A 71 -1.88 -0.25 -15.49
CA LYS A 71 -0.53 -0.41 -14.92
C LYS A 71 0.02 -1.79 -15.31
N TRP A 72 0.84 -1.83 -16.35
CA TRP A 72 1.47 -3.04 -16.90
C TRP A 72 2.94 -2.77 -17.27
N ALA A 73 3.71 -3.80 -17.62
CA ALA A 73 5.06 -3.61 -18.16
C ALA A 73 5.38 -4.63 -19.26
N CYS A 74 6.33 -4.30 -20.13
CA CYS A 74 6.81 -5.22 -21.16
C CYS A 74 7.63 -6.36 -20.55
N ASP A 75 7.71 -7.48 -21.27
CA ASP A 75 8.43 -8.69 -20.86
C ASP A 75 9.88 -8.38 -20.45
N ASN A 76 10.57 -7.47 -21.16
CA ASN A 76 11.92 -7.05 -20.78
C ASN A 76 12.00 -6.34 -19.41
N CYS A 77 11.00 -5.56 -19.02
CA CYS A 77 10.99 -4.95 -17.68
C CYS A 77 10.77 -5.99 -16.58
N ILE A 78 9.98 -7.03 -16.89
CA ILE A 78 9.71 -8.13 -15.97
C ILE A 78 10.95 -9.01 -15.81
N LEU A 79 11.57 -9.43 -16.93
CA LEU A 79 12.75 -10.29 -16.95
C LEU A 79 13.98 -9.65 -16.29
N ASN A 80 14.12 -8.32 -16.40
CA ASN A 80 15.20 -7.58 -15.73
C ASN A 80 14.79 -7.07 -14.33
N GLU A 81 13.72 -7.61 -13.74
CA GLU A 81 13.26 -7.31 -12.37
C GLU A 81 13.03 -5.81 -12.07
N LYS A 82 12.82 -4.99 -13.11
CA LYS A 82 12.48 -3.57 -12.94
C LYS A 82 11.07 -3.40 -12.37
N VAL A 83 10.24 -4.42 -12.55
CA VAL A 83 8.90 -4.52 -11.98
C VAL A 83 8.70 -5.91 -11.41
N ILE A 84 7.69 -6.06 -10.55
CA ILE A 84 7.18 -7.37 -10.14
C ILE A 84 5.74 -7.54 -10.63
N LEU A 85 5.34 -8.79 -10.87
CA LEU A 85 3.98 -9.12 -11.28
C LEU A 85 3.01 -8.95 -10.10
N GLY A 86 1.92 -8.25 -10.37
CA GLY A 86 0.76 -8.22 -9.49
C GLY A 86 -0.21 -9.36 -9.81
N LYS A 87 -1.08 -9.66 -8.85
CA LYS A 87 -2.19 -10.61 -8.96
C LYS A 87 -3.51 -9.85 -8.91
N PRO A 88 -4.09 -9.49 -10.07
CA PRO A 88 -5.32 -8.69 -10.15
C PRO A 88 -6.48 -9.20 -9.29
N GLU A 89 -6.63 -10.52 -9.18
CA GLU A 89 -7.66 -11.21 -8.40
C GLU A 89 -7.49 -11.06 -6.88
N GLU A 90 -6.28 -10.74 -6.41
CA GLU A 90 -6.01 -10.50 -5.00
C GLU A 90 -6.15 -9.01 -4.63
N GLN A 91 -6.45 -8.13 -5.59
CA GLN A 91 -6.49 -6.68 -5.34
C GLN A 91 -7.89 -6.17 -5.05
N ASN A 92 -7.98 -5.09 -4.26
CA ASN A 92 -9.19 -4.29 -4.14
C ASN A 92 -9.19 -3.16 -5.18
N TRP A 93 -9.83 -3.38 -6.33
CA TRP A 93 -9.87 -2.41 -7.44
C TRP A 93 -11.28 -1.91 -7.77
N THR A 94 -12.17 -1.88 -6.77
CA THR A 94 -13.56 -1.40 -6.93
C THR A 94 -13.67 -0.04 -7.63
N GLY A 95 -14.72 0.17 -8.43
CA GLY A 95 -14.98 1.43 -9.13
C GLY A 95 -14.61 1.40 -10.62
N ILE A 96 -14.12 2.54 -11.14
CA ILE A 96 -13.83 2.76 -12.57
C ILE A 96 -12.31 2.65 -12.83
N THR A 97 -11.64 1.70 -12.18
CA THR A 97 -10.18 1.52 -12.34
C THR A 97 -9.82 0.09 -12.61
N TYR A 98 -8.71 -0.11 -13.33
CA TYR A 98 -8.16 -1.44 -13.56
C TYR A 98 -7.28 -1.86 -12.37
N PRO A 99 -7.20 -3.18 -12.10
CA PRO A 99 -6.18 -3.70 -11.23
C PRO A 99 -4.78 -3.41 -11.78
N PHE A 100 -3.78 -3.43 -10.91
CA PHE A 100 -2.39 -3.27 -11.30
C PHE A 100 -1.83 -4.64 -11.68
N PHE A 101 -1.38 -4.78 -12.93
CA PHE A 101 -0.77 -6.01 -13.42
C PHE A 101 0.71 -6.10 -13.09
N THR A 102 1.35 -4.95 -12.84
CA THR A 102 2.75 -4.86 -12.40
C THR A 102 2.93 -3.76 -11.37
N TYR A 103 3.90 -3.94 -10.47
CA TYR A 103 4.36 -2.92 -9.53
C TYR A 103 5.79 -2.49 -9.85
N ASN A 104 6.06 -1.20 -9.77
CA ASN A 104 7.37 -0.57 -9.93
C ASN A 104 7.66 0.35 -8.75
N ASP A 105 8.94 0.59 -8.47
CA ASP A 105 9.38 1.51 -7.44
C ASP A 105 8.97 2.95 -7.81
N GLU A 106 8.55 3.73 -6.81
CA GLU A 106 8.13 5.11 -7.01
C GLU A 106 8.64 6.00 -5.89
N THR A 107 9.30 7.09 -6.27
CA THR A 107 9.79 8.10 -5.34
C THR A 107 8.68 9.09 -5.01
N LEU A 108 8.29 9.16 -3.75
CA LEU A 108 7.27 10.05 -3.23
C LEU A 108 7.87 11.08 -2.27
N LYS A 109 7.20 12.22 -2.12
CA LYS A 109 7.57 13.26 -1.14
C LYS A 109 6.68 13.15 0.09
N CYS A 110 7.28 13.01 1.27
CA CYS A 110 6.53 12.93 2.52
C CYS A 110 5.91 14.28 2.88
N GLN A 111 4.60 14.29 3.16
CA GLN A 111 3.86 15.51 3.52
C GLN A 111 4.23 16.09 4.90
N ASN A 112 5.01 15.39 5.72
CA ASN A 112 5.40 15.84 7.06
C ASN A 112 6.88 16.32 7.12
N CYS A 113 7.85 15.45 6.81
CA CYS A 113 9.28 15.80 6.81
C CYS A 113 9.75 16.47 5.52
N ASN A 114 8.94 16.50 4.46
CA ASN A 114 9.33 16.87 3.08
C ASN A 114 10.45 16.01 2.45
N CYS A 115 10.91 14.97 3.15
CA CYS A 115 11.91 14.04 2.67
C CYS A 115 11.34 13.13 1.56
N LEU A 116 12.17 12.86 0.53
CA LEU A 116 11.87 11.87 -0.49
C LEU A 116 11.99 10.48 0.11
N PHE A 117 11.08 9.58 -0.26
CA PHE A 117 11.13 8.19 0.13
C PHE A 117 10.59 7.31 -0.99
N GLU A 118 11.04 6.07 -1.02
CA GLU A 118 10.59 5.09 -2.00
C GLU A 118 9.35 4.36 -1.48
N PHE A 119 8.33 4.24 -2.35
CA PHE A 119 7.26 3.29 -2.21
C PHE A 119 7.57 2.12 -3.15
N SER A 120 8.26 1.12 -2.60
CA SER A 120 8.82 0.05 -3.40
C SER A 120 7.72 -0.83 -4.01
N LYS A 121 8.07 -1.53 -5.08
CA LYS A 121 7.18 -2.48 -5.76
C LYS A 121 6.72 -3.61 -4.83
N GLU A 122 7.56 -4.06 -3.90
CA GLU A 122 7.20 -5.05 -2.87
C GLU A 122 6.23 -4.46 -1.84
N GLU A 123 6.46 -3.22 -1.40
CA GLU A 123 5.54 -2.54 -0.48
C GLU A 123 4.17 -2.33 -1.13
N LYS A 124 4.13 -1.94 -2.41
CA LYS A 124 2.89 -1.84 -3.21
C LYS A 124 2.16 -3.17 -3.26
N LYS A 125 2.86 -4.26 -3.59
CA LYS A 125 2.27 -5.60 -3.61
C LYS A 125 1.62 -5.96 -2.28
N PHE A 126 2.35 -5.80 -1.18
CA PHE A 126 1.83 -6.05 0.16
C PHE A 126 0.60 -5.18 0.49
N TRP A 127 0.62 -3.91 0.10
CA TRP A 127 -0.49 -2.99 0.34
C TRP A 127 -1.78 -3.40 -0.36
N TYR A 128 -1.68 -3.77 -1.63
CA TYR A 128 -2.87 -4.00 -2.45
C TYR A 128 -3.35 -5.45 -2.41
N GLU A 129 -2.44 -6.42 -2.27
CA GLU A 129 -2.78 -7.85 -2.26
C GLU A 129 -3.00 -8.39 -0.84
N ASP A 130 -2.17 -8.05 0.14
CA ASP A 130 -2.33 -8.58 1.50
C ASP A 130 -3.24 -7.69 2.36
N LEU A 131 -2.99 -6.38 2.37
CA LEU A 131 -3.77 -5.44 3.19
C LEU A 131 -5.08 -4.99 2.53
N LYS A 132 -5.31 -5.34 1.26
CA LYS A 132 -6.50 -5.00 0.46
C LYS A 132 -6.81 -3.50 0.41
N PHE A 133 -5.79 -2.64 0.46
CA PHE A 133 -5.99 -1.23 0.15
C PHE A 133 -6.48 -1.06 -1.28
N ILE A 134 -7.31 -0.05 -1.52
CA ILE A 134 -7.78 0.25 -2.87
C ILE A 134 -6.57 0.62 -3.74
N VAL A 135 -6.48 0.09 -4.96
CA VAL A 135 -5.29 0.19 -5.85
C VAL A 135 -4.78 1.63 -6.10
N TRP A 136 -5.64 2.65 -5.99
CA TRP A 136 -5.23 4.05 -6.12
C TRP A 136 -4.75 4.70 -4.81
N SER A 137 -4.65 3.95 -3.72
CA SER A 137 -4.13 4.43 -2.44
C SER A 137 -2.61 4.53 -2.47
N TYR A 138 -2.04 5.56 -1.85
CA TYR A 138 -0.59 5.72 -1.74
C TYR A 138 -0.20 6.30 -0.36
N PRO A 139 1.02 6.03 0.14
CA PRO A 139 1.46 6.58 1.41
C PRO A 139 1.71 8.09 1.28
N LYS A 140 1.03 8.88 2.11
CA LYS A 140 1.26 10.33 2.22
C LYS A 140 2.52 10.70 3.02
N TYR A 141 3.03 9.75 3.81
CA TYR A 141 4.14 9.96 4.74
C TYR A 141 5.19 8.87 4.57
N CYS A 142 6.46 9.23 4.79
CA CYS A 142 7.57 8.28 4.79
C CYS A 142 7.43 7.22 5.92
N PRO A 143 8.11 6.07 5.84
CA PRO A 143 8.04 5.01 6.85
C PRO A 143 8.23 5.51 8.29
N THR A 144 9.24 6.35 8.54
CA THR A 144 9.52 6.92 9.85
C THR A 144 8.37 7.78 10.37
N CYS A 145 7.80 8.64 9.52
CA CYS A 145 6.65 9.47 9.91
C CYS A 145 5.38 8.64 10.12
N ARG A 146 5.13 7.61 9.29
CA ARG A 146 4.00 6.68 9.48
C ARG A 146 4.12 5.95 10.81
N LYS A 147 5.31 5.47 11.17
CA LYS A 147 5.57 4.81 12.45
C LYS A 147 5.26 5.74 13.62
N ARG A 148 5.84 6.95 13.62
CA ARG A 148 5.58 7.98 14.64
C ARG A 148 4.10 8.33 14.81
N ILE A 149 3.34 8.42 13.71
CA ILE A 149 1.89 8.70 13.75
C ILE A 149 1.09 7.50 14.28
N ARG A 150 1.52 6.27 13.97
CA ARG A 150 0.83 5.03 14.38
C ARG A 150 1.14 4.64 15.83
N GLU A 151 2.33 4.95 16.33
CA GLU A 151 2.77 4.59 17.69
C GLU A 151 1.78 4.99 18.79
N PRO A 152 1.28 6.25 18.86
CA PRO A 152 0.27 6.62 19.84
C PRO A 152 -1.00 5.77 19.74
N LYS A 153 -1.49 5.49 18.51
CA LYS A 153 -2.71 4.68 18.31
C LYS A 153 -2.52 3.24 18.77
N VAL A 154 -1.34 2.66 18.50
CA VAL A 154 -1.00 1.31 18.96
C VAL A 154 -0.93 1.27 20.48
N LYS A 155 -0.26 2.25 21.11
CA LYS A 155 -0.18 2.37 22.57
C LYS A 155 -1.56 2.57 23.20
N SER A 156 -2.42 3.41 22.61
CA SER A 156 -3.79 3.60 23.10
C SER A 156 -4.61 2.31 23.02
N LYS A 157 -4.53 1.56 21.91
CA LYS A 157 -5.22 0.28 21.77
C LYS A 157 -4.72 -0.74 22.81
N ARG A 158 -3.40 -0.82 23.01
CA ARG A 158 -2.79 -1.69 24.01
C ARG A 158 -3.24 -1.30 25.42
N LEU A 159 -3.25 0.00 25.73
CA LEU A 159 -3.71 0.53 27.01
C LEU A 159 -5.17 0.15 27.28
N THR A 160 -6.07 0.33 26.31
CA THR A 160 -7.47 -0.08 26.45
C THR A 160 -7.60 -1.57 26.78
N ASN A 161 -6.85 -2.42 26.07
CA ASN A 161 -6.88 -3.87 26.33
C ASN A 161 -6.38 -4.24 27.74
N LEU A 162 -5.32 -3.57 28.21
CA LEU A 162 -4.75 -3.78 29.55
C LEU A 162 -5.69 -3.29 30.66
N ILE A 163 -6.27 -2.08 30.50
CA ILE A 163 -7.19 -1.50 31.49
C ILE A 163 -8.46 -2.36 31.62
N ASN A 164 -9.00 -2.87 30.51
CA ASN A 164 -10.20 -3.71 30.53
C ASN A 164 -10.03 -5.01 31.34
N ASN A 165 -8.79 -5.45 31.58
CA ASN A 165 -8.46 -6.66 32.33
C ASN A 165 -7.59 -6.38 33.57
N VAL A 166 -7.61 -5.14 34.08
CA VAL A 166 -6.68 -4.68 35.14
C VAL A 166 -6.75 -5.50 36.42
N GLU A 167 -7.93 -6.02 36.78
CA GLU A 167 -8.12 -6.82 37.99
C GLU A 167 -7.26 -8.08 37.97
N GLN A 168 -7.11 -8.69 36.80
CA GLN A 168 -6.33 -9.89 36.54
C GLN A 168 -4.88 -9.58 36.12
N ALA A 169 -4.54 -8.31 35.93
CA ALA A 169 -3.23 -7.90 35.45
C ALA A 169 -2.11 -8.28 36.42
N ASN A 170 -1.03 -8.81 35.85
CA ASN A 170 0.21 -9.14 36.57
C ASN A 170 1.12 -7.89 36.75
N ALA A 171 2.30 -8.09 37.34
CA ALA A 171 3.27 -7.03 37.61
C ALA A 171 3.69 -6.28 36.33
N ASP A 172 4.07 -7.04 35.30
CA ASP A 172 4.62 -6.50 34.05
C ASP A 172 3.53 -5.74 33.27
N GLU A 173 2.29 -6.23 33.28
CA GLU A 173 1.15 -5.55 32.66
C GLU A 173 0.82 -4.23 33.36
N LEU A 174 0.87 -4.18 34.68
CA LEU A 174 0.67 -2.93 35.43
C LEU A 174 1.81 -1.93 35.18
N GLU A 175 3.06 -2.40 35.07
CA GLU A 175 4.17 -1.55 34.69
C GLU A 175 4.03 -1.03 33.26
N GLU A 176 3.60 -1.86 32.32
CA GLU A 176 3.31 -1.45 30.94
C GLU A 176 2.23 -0.36 30.91
N ILE A 177 1.17 -0.48 31.72
CA ILE A 177 0.16 0.58 31.87
C ILE A 177 0.79 1.90 32.35
N ILE A 178 1.65 1.84 33.37
CA ILE A 178 2.34 3.02 33.91
C ILE A 178 3.20 3.67 32.83
N GLU A 179 3.98 2.89 32.10
CA GLU A 179 4.85 3.37 31.02
C GLU A 179 4.05 4.03 29.88
N ILE A 180 2.93 3.44 29.46
CA ILE A 180 2.09 4.06 28.42
C ILE A 180 1.50 5.40 28.91
N PHE A 181 1.09 5.51 30.18
CA PHE A 181 0.62 6.79 30.72
C PHE A 181 1.74 7.83 30.81
N LEU A 182 2.97 7.42 31.13
CA LEU A 182 4.13 8.30 31.10
C LEU A 182 4.41 8.84 29.70
N ASP A 183 4.33 7.98 28.68
CA ASP A 183 4.49 8.38 27.27
C ASP A 183 3.44 9.41 26.83
N PHE A 184 2.21 9.29 27.33
CA PHE A 184 1.13 10.26 27.09
C PHE A 184 1.16 11.46 28.05
N ARG A 185 2.19 11.59 28.88
CA ARG A 185 2.35 12.67 29.88
C ARG A 185 1.18 12.76 30.87
N ASN A 186 0.51 11.64 31.15
CA ASN A 186 -0.56 11.55 32.14
C ASN A 186 -0.03 11.01 33.48
N PHE A 187 0.66 11.88 34.22
CA PHE A 187 1.37 11.51 35.44
C PHE A 187 0.42 11.10 36.59
N GLU A 188 -0.80 11.64 36.62
CA GLU A 188 -1.79 11.27 37.63
C GLU A 188 -2.21 9.81 37.52
N LYS A 189 -2.53 9.36 36.30
CA LYS A 189 -2.87 7.95 36.06
C LYS A 189 -1.66 7.04 36.27
N ALA A 190 -0.46 7.46 35.87
CA ALA A 190 0.76 6.71 36.18
C ALA A 190 0.94 6.47 37.69
N ARG A 191 0.75 7.51 38.53
CA ARG A 191 0.82 7.38 40.00
C ARG A 191 -0.29 6.49 40.57
N TYR A 192 -1.48 6.56 40.00
CA TYR A 192 -2.59 5.68 40.39
C TYR A 192 -2.23 4.21 40.18
N TYR A 193 -1.74 3.83 38.99
CA TYR A 193 -1.39 2.43 38.70
C TYR A 193 -0.14 1.97 39.45
N LEU A 194 0.81 2.87 39.76
CA LEU A 194 1.92 2.56 40.68
C LEU A 194 1.40 2.19 42.09
N SER A 195 0.36 2.88 42.55
CA SER A 195 -0.27 2.57 43.85
C SER A 195 -0.98 1.21 43.83
N VAL A 196 -1.59 0.84 42.69
CA VAL A 196 -2.18 -0.49 42.49
C VAL A 196 -1.10 -1.58 42.49
N LEU A 197 0.00 -1.36 41.76
CA LEU A 197 1.15 -2.26 41.72
C LEU A 197 1.74 -2.50 43.12
N LYS A 198 1.91 -1.44 43.91
CA LYS A 198 2.35 -1.53 45.31
C LYS A 198 1.38 -2.33 46.18
N LYS A 199 0.07 -2.09 46.06
CA LYS A 199 -0.96 -2.79 46.85
C LYS A 199 -0.98 -4.30 46.59
N LYS A 200 -0.74 -4.73 45.36
CA LYS A 200 -0.67 -6.16 45.00
C LYS A 200 0.64 -6.83 45.45
N ASN A 201 1.59 -6.07 46.01
CA ASN A 201 2.89 -6.54 46.50
C ASN A 201 3.68 -7.36 45.47
N TYR A 202 3.56 -7.00 44.19
CA TYR A 202 4.14 -7.75 43.08
C TYR A 202 5.64 -7.48 42.88
N VAL A 203 6.13 -6.33 43.34
CA VAL A 203 7.51 -5.87 43.13
C VAL A 203 8.07 -5.28 44.42
N ASN A 204 9.39 -5.40 44.58
CA ASN A 204 10.09 -4.89 45.75
C ASN A 204 10.07 -3.34 45.81
N GLU A 205 10.32 -2.80 47.00
CA GLU A 205 10.31 -1.34 47.24
C GLU A 205 11.36 -0.59 46.40
N VAL A 206 12.45 -1.25 45.99
CA VAL A 206 13.48 -0.64 45.14
C VAL A 206 12.92 -0.35 43.74
N ARG A 207 12.22 -1.31 43.12
CA ARG A 207 11.61 -1.14 41.79
C ARG A 207 10.49 -0.09 41.82
N ILE A 208 9.70 -0.05 42.89
CA ILE A 208 8.69 0.99 43.11
C ILE A 208 9.33 2.38 43.20
N ALA A 209 10.42 2.52 43.95
CA ALA A 209 11.15 3.78 44.08
C ALA A 209 11.68 4.28 42.73
N LEU A 210 12.28 3.39 41.93
CA LEU A 210 12.78 3.72 40.58
C LEU A 210 11.67 4.26 39.66
N ILE A 211 10.50 3.61 39.65
CA ILE A 211 9.36 4.05 38.84
C ILE A 211 8.84 5.40 39.34
N LYS A 212 8.76 5.60 40.67
CA LYS A 212 8.33 6.86 41.29
C LYS A 212 9.25 8.01 40.91
N ASP A 213 10.56 7.81 40.97
CA ASP A 213 11.56 8.81 40.61
C ASP A 213 11.46 9.18 39.12
N LYS A 214 11.28 8.18 38.26
CA LYS A 214 11.03 8.40 36.83
C LYS A 214 9.79 9.27 36.58
N ILE A 215 8.67 9.00 37.26
CA ILE A 215 7.45 9.82 37.14
C ILE A 215 7.74 11.28 37.53
N ASN A 216 8.43 11.50 38.65
CA ASN A 216 8.70 12.85 39.14
C ASN A 216 9.66 13.63 38.23
N ASN A 217 10.71 12.98 37.73
CA ASN A 217 11.67 13.59 36.80
C ASN A 217 10.98 14.03 35.50
N LEU A 218 10.11 13.18 34.93
CA LEU A 218 9.39 13.53 33.69
C LEU A 218 8.33 14.63 33.90
N ALA A 219 7.70 14.68 35.07
CA ALA A 219 6.74 15.73 35.41
C ALA A 219 7.43 17.10 35.55
N GLN A 220 8.61 17.15 36.18
CA GLN A 220 9.41 18.38 36.31
C GLN A 220 9.89 18.92 34.96
N GLN A 221 10.28 18.05 34.02
CA GLN A 221 10.69 18.45 32.67
C GLN A 221 9.54 18.99 31.80
N SER A 222 8.29 18.79 32.21
CA SER A 222 7.09 19.22 31.47
C SER A 222 6.45 20.50 32.02
N SER A 223 7.04 21.07 33.09
CA SER A 223 6.63 22.33 33.73
C SER A 223 7.50 23.48 33.23
#